data_AF-A0A538ACD4-F1
#
_entry.id   AF-A0A538ACD4-F1
#
_cell.length_a   1.000
_cell.length_b   1.000
_cell.length_c   1.000
_cell.angle_alpha   90.00
_cell.angle_beta   90.00
_cell.angle_gamma   90.00
#
_symmetry.space_group_name_H-M   'P 1'
#
loop_
_entity.id
_entity.type
_entity.pdbx_description
1 polymer ?
#
loop_
_entity_poly.entity_id
_entity_poly.type
_entity_poly.pdbx_seq_one_letter_code
_entity_poly.pdbx_strand_id
1 'polypeptide(L)'
;MTGYRGALEALDRILNRGGNADDVLREVVRVLHERYDYVAFRLMEGDELGPGPSVGTRPSAATTWPIVFQGTKVAELDVAPSAEGDREFLERVATIVSPYCLVAEGRGGPVA
;
A
#
# COMPACT_ATOMS: atom_id res chain seq x y z
N MET A 1 11.99 -17.86 -10.29
CA MET A 1 12.20 -16.76 -9.32
C MET A 1 12.07 -15.39 -10.00
N THR A 2 10.99 -15.14 -10.74
CA THR A 2 10.90 -13.95 -11.63
C THR A 2 9.65 -13.12 -11.40
N GLY A 3 8.92 -13.37 -10.30
CA GLY A 3 7.62 -12.73 -10.06
C GLY A 3 7.71 -11.30 -9.55
N TYR A 4 8.55 -11.03 -8.55
CA TYR A 4 8.49 -9.76 -7.79
C TYR A 4 9.25 -8.61 -8.43
N ARG A 5 10.25 -8.90 -9.26
CA ARG A 5 11.09 -7.88 -9.90
C ARG A 5 10.27 -6.97 -10.83
N GLY A 6 9.40 -7.55 -11.66
CA GLY A 6 8.54 -6.77 -12.56
C GLY A 6 7.56 -5.86 -11.82
N ALA A 7 7.01 -6.33 -10.69
CA ALA A 7 6.16 -5.52 -9.85
C ALA A 7 6.95 -4.35 -9.23
N LEU A 8 8.13 -4.61 -8.66
CA LEU A 8 8.98 -3.54 -8.12
C LEU A 8 9.40 -2.52 -9.18
N GLU A 9 9.70 -2.96 -10.40
CA GLU A 9 10.00 -2.06 -11.53
C GLU A 9 8.77 -1.23 -11.95
N ALA A 10 7.56 -1.79 -11.88
CA ALA A 10 6.33 -1.04 -12.12
C ALA A 10 6.05 -0.01 -11.01
N LEU A 11 6.25 -0.38 -9.75
CA LEU A 11 6.16 0.55 -8.62
C LEU A 11 7.16 1.69 -8.80
N ASP A 12 8.42 1.40 -9.11
CA ASP A 12 9.46 2.42 -9.33
C ASP A 12 9.06 3.42 -10.43
N ARG A 13 8.45 2.97 -11.53
CA ARG A 13 7.95 3.87 -12.57
C ARG A 13 6.81 4.77 -12.10
N ILE A 14 5.89 4.26 -11.29
CA ILE A 14 4.79 5.05 -10.71
C ILE A 14 5.37 6.15 -9.81
N LEU A 15 6.31 5.77 -8.94
CA LEU A 15 6.91 6.68 -7.98
C LEU A 15 7.75 7.77 -8.68
N ASN A 16 8.49 7.39 -9.72
CA ASN A 16 9.28 8.32 -10.55
C ASN A 16 8.40 9.23 -11.42
N ARG A 17 7.23 8.78 -11.87
CA ARG A 17 6.25 9.65 -12.52
C ARG A 17 5.74 10.72 -11.54
N GLY A 18 5.64 10.36 -10.27
CA GLY A 18 5.13 11.21 -9.21
C GLY A 18 3.63 11.47 -9.35
N GLY A 19 3.11 12.36 -8.51
CA GLY A 19 1.69 12.68 -8.44
C GLY A 19 1.27 13.03 -7.02
N ASN A 20 -0.04 13.19 -6.83
CA ASN A 20 -0.62 13.21 -5.48
C ASN A 20 -0.43 11.83 -4.84
N ALA A 21 -0.15 11.82 -3.53
CA ALA A 21 0.08 10.60 -2.77
C ALA A 21 -1.07 9.59 -2.86
N ASP A 22 -2.31 10.05 -2.85
CA ASP A 22 -3.47 9.17 -3.02
C ASP A 22 -3.47 8.49 -4.41
N ASP A 23 -3.21 9.26 -5.47
CA ASP A 23 -3.15 8.71 -6.84
C ASP A 23 -2.01 7.69 -7.00
N VAL A 24 -0.86 7.95 -6.39
CA VAL A 24 0.26 6.99 -6.32
C VAL A 24 -0.18 5.71 -5.60
N LEU A 25 -0.82 5.79 -4.44
CA LEU A 25 -1.28 4.62 -3.69
C LEU A 25 -2.37 3.85 -4.46
N ARG A 26 -3.27 4.54 -5.18
CA ARG A 26 -4.25 3.93 -6.09
C ARG A 26 -3.59 3.18 -7.24
N GLU A 27 -2.54 3.71 -7.83
CA GLU A 27 -1.78 2.97 -8.86
C GLU A 27 -1.05 1.77 -8.25
N VAL A 28 -0.48 1.91 -7.05
CA VAL A 28 0.19 0.79 -6.36
C VAL A 28 -0.76 -0.36 -6.09
N VAL A 29 -1.95 -0.12 -5.52
CA VAL A 29 -2.90 -1.22 -5.25
C VAL A 29 -3.27 -1.97 -6.53
N ARG A 30 -3.38 -1.27 -7.67
CA ARG A 30 -3.66 -1.89 -8.98
C ARG A 30 -2.53 -2.81 -9.45
N VAL A 31 -1.27 -2.41 -9.24
CA VAL A 31 -0.12 -3.26 -9.58
C VAL A 31 -0.07 -4.49 -8.68
N LEU A 32 -0.31 -4.33 -7.38
CA LEU A 32 -0.33 -5.45 -6.44
C LEU A 32 -1.49 -6.41 -6.72
N HIS A 33 -2.62 -5.91 -7.21
CA HIS A 33 -3.79 -6.72 -7.58
C HIS A 33 -3.58 -7.62 -8.79
N GLU A 34 -2.51 -7.43 -9.56
CA GLU A 34 -2.11 -8.43 -10.57
C GLU A 34 -1.62 -9.75 -9.94
N ARG A 35 -1.41 -9.76 -8.61
CA ARG A 35 -0.80 -10.86 -7.86
C ARG A 35 -1.66 -11.32 -6.68
N TYR A 36 -2.42 -10.40 -6.11
CA TYR A 36 -3.30 -10.64 -4.98
C TYR A 36 -4.73 -10.33 -5.38
N ASP A 37 -5.66 -11.20 -5.02
CA ASP A 37 -7.09 -11.02 -5.30
C ASP A 37 -7.71 -9.85 -4.49
N TYR A 38 -7.05 -9.47 -3.39
CA TYR A 38 -7.41 -8.33 -2.56
C TYR A 38 -6.17 -7.58 -2.11
N VAL A 39 -6.22 -6.25 -2.21
CA VAL A 39 -5.19 -5.33 -1.71
C VAL A 39 -5.87 -4.11 -1.13
N ALA A 40 -5.49 -3.71 0.08
CA ALA A 40 -5.97 -2.47 0.69
C ALA A 40 -4.90 -1.80 1.54
N PHE A 41 -4.82 -0.47 1.44
CA PHE A 41 -4.15 0.34 2.45
C PHE A 41 -5.14 0.75 3.53
N ARG A 42 -4.69 0.74 4.78
CA ARG A 42 -5.36 1.39 5.92
C ARG A 42 -4.39 2.42 6.47
N LEU A 43 -4.79 3.68 6.48
CA LEU A 43 -3.91 4.80 6.80
C LEU A 43 -4.14 5.24 8.25
N MET A 44 -3.09 5.72 8.92
CA MET A 44 -3.22 6.21 10.30
C MET A 44 -3.77 7.64 10.30
N GLU A 45 -5.04 7.78 10.68
CA GLU A 45 -5.73 9.06 10.93
C GLU A 45 -5.62 9.38 12.43
N GLY A 46 -4.62 10.19 12.79
CA GLY A 46 -4.29 10.44 14.20
C GLY A 46 -3.84 9.14 14.90
N ASP A 47 -4.64 8.65 15.84
CA ASP A 47 -4.39 7.41 16.59
C ASP A 47 -5.21 6.21 16.06
N GLU A 48 -6.00 6.40 15.00
CA GLU A 48 -6.89 5.38 14.45
C GLU A 48 -6.49 4.94 13.03
N LEU A 49 -6.81 3.69 12.66
CA LEU A 49 -6.59 3.20 11.30
C LEU A 49 -7.85 3.41 10.45
N GLY A 50 -7.80 4.38 9.56
CA GLY A 50 -8.83 4.69 8.58
C GLY A 50 -8.71 3.89 7.28
N PRO A 51 -9.78 3.85 6.47
CA PRO A 51 -9.76 3.21 5.16
C PRO A 51 -8.96 4.03 4.14
N GLY A 52 -8.03 3.37 3.43
CA GLY A 52 -7.32 3.93 2.28
C GLY A 52 -7.74 3.29 0.95
N PRO A 53 -6.96 3.51 -0.13
CA PRO A 53 -7.17 2.88 -1.42
C PRO A 53 -7.20 1.36 -1.32
N SER A 54 -8.17 0.74 -2.01
CA SER A 54 -8.32 -0.71 -2.05
C SER A 54 -8.85 -1.20 -3.40
N VAL A 55 -8.62 -2.48 -3.68
CA VAL A 55 -9.07 -3.16 -4.89
C VAL A 55 -9.30 -4.65 -4.59
N GLY A 56 -10.29 -5.22 -5.26
CA GLY A 56 -10.73 -6.59 -5.03
C GLY A 56 -11.78 -6.71 -3.93
N THR A 57 -12.29 -7.92 -3.73
CA THR A 57 -13.28 -8.21 -2.68
C THR A 57 -12.57 -8.62 -1.40
N ARG A 58 -12.84 -7.92 -0.29
CA ARG A 58 -12.24 -8.25 1.00
C ARG A 58 -12.65 -9.67 1.44
N PRO A 59 -11.69 -10.58 1.64
CA PRO A 59 -11.97 -11.92 2.15
C PRO A 59 -12.16 -11.90 3.67
N SER A 60 -12.59 -13.04 4.22
CA SER A 60 -12.67 -13.26 5.67
C SER A 60 -11.30 -13.30 6.35
N ALA A 61 -10.24 -13.63 5.62
CA ALA A 61 -8.86 -13.66 6.10
C ALA A 61 -7.94 -12.94 5.11
N ALA A 62 -7.26 -11.90 5.58
CA ALA A 62 -6.21 -11.19 4.85
C ALA A 62 -4.96 -11.09 5.73
N THR A 63 -3.80 -11.07 5.09
CA THR A 63 -2.52 -10.85 5.78
C THR A 63 -2.25 -9.37 5.84
N THR A 64 -2.01 -8.88 7.06
CA THR A 64 -1.74 -7.46 7.32
C THR A 64 -0.26 -7.23 7.54
N TRP A 65 0.29 -6.23 6.86
CA TRP A 65 1.68 -5.81 6.95
C TRP A 65 1.77 -4.37 7.46
N PRO A 66 2.53 -4.09 8.54
CA PRO A 66 2.69 -2.74 9.03
C PRO A 66 3.58 -1.92 8.07
N ILE A 67 3.16 -0.68 7.81
CA ILE A 67 3.95 0.32 7.07
C ILE A 67 4.49 1.32 8.09
N VAL A 68 5.83 1.37 8.18
CA VAL A 68 6.55 2.22 9.12
C VAL A 68 7.36 3.25 8.35
N PHE A 69 7.21 4.52 8.71
CA PHE A 69 8.01 5.62 8.20
C PHE A 69 8.75 6.27 9.38
N GLN A 70 10.08 6.33 9.28
CA GLN A 70 10.94 6.94 10.31
C GLN A 70 10.70 6.39 11.74
N GLY A 71 10.38 5.10 11.86
CA GLY A 71 10.11 4.45 13.15
C GLY A 71 8.67 4.58 13.66
N THR A 72 7.83 5.35 12.99
CA THR A 72 6.41 5.52 13.31
C THR A 72 5.57 4.68 12.35
N LYS A 73 4.59 3.95 12.87
CA LYS A 73 3.59 3.27 12.03
C LYS A 73 2.67 4.30 11.42
N VAL A 74 2.55 4.31 10.10
CA VAL A 74 1.79 5.33 9.35
C VAL A 74 0.65 4.72 8.55
N ALA A 75 0.69 3.41 8.32
CA ALA A 75 -0.36 2.67 7.63
C ALA A 75 -0.22 1.15 7.86
N GLU A 76 -1.18 0.40 7.35
CA GLU A 76 -1.14 -1.04 7.16
C GLU A 76 -1.47 -1.39 5.71
N LEU A 77 -0.86 -2.46 5.20
CA LEU A 77 -1.15 -3.06 3.91
C LEU A 77 -1.80 -4.43 4.13
N ASP A 78 -3.05 -4.57 3.72
CA ASP A 78 -3.76 -5.83 3.72
C ASP A 78 -3.67 -6.46 2.32
N VAL A 79 -3.29 -7.74 2.26
CA VAL A 79 -3.26 -8.52 1.02
C VAL A 79 -3.86 -9.91 1.21
N ALA A 80 -4.47 -10.44 0.15
CA ALA A 80 -4.90 -11.83 0.10
C ALA A 80 -5.01 -12.36 -1.34
N PRO A 81 -4.69 -13.65 -1.58
CA PRO A 81 -4.00 -14.56 -0.67
C PRO A 81 -2.50 -14.19 -0.54
N SER A 82 -1.89 -14.38 0.63
CA SER A 82 -0.44 -14.20 0.82
C SER A 82 0.22 -15.52 1.18
N ALA A 83 1.34 -15.83 0.55
CA ALA A 83 2.22 -16.95 0.91
C ALA A 83 3.42 -16.47 1.74
N GLU A 84 4.09 -17.38 2.44
CA GLU A 84 5.30 -17.04 3.24
C GLU A 84 6.42 -16.40 2.39
N GLY A 85 6.51 -16.79 1.11
CA GLY A 85 7.47 -16.25 0.15
C GLY A 85 7.21 -14.79 -0.27
N ASP A 86 6.03 -14.23 0.04
CA ASP A 86 5.70 -12.84 -0.28
C ASP A 86 6.30 -11.83 0.72
N ARG A 87 6.77 -12.31 1.87
CA ARG A 87 7.25 -11.47 2.98
C ARG A 87 8.27 -10.42 2.55
N GLU A 88 9.37 -10.82 1.93
CA GLU A 88 10.44 -9.91 1.53
C GLU A 88 9.94 -8.85 0.53
N PHE A 89 9.05 -9.26 -0.38
CA PHE A 89 8.45 -8.36 -1.35
C PHE A 89 7.53 -7.34 -0.67
N LEU A 90 6.64 -7.78 0.21
CA LEU A 90 5.70 -6.91 0.92
C LEU A 90 6.40 -5.97 1.89
N GLU A 91 7.44 -6.42 2.59
CA GLU A 91 8.31 -5.55 3.42
C GLU A 91 8.96 -4.45 2.57
N ARG A 92 9.43 -4.80 1.37
CA ARG A 92 10.02 -3.82 0.44
C ARG A 92 8.99 -2.85 -0.11
N VAL A 93 7.81 -3.32 -0.49
CA VAL A 93 6.69 -2.47 -0.92
C VAL A 93 6.29 -1.50 0.19
N ALA A 94 6.10 -2.00 1.41
CA ALA A 94 5.79 -1.19 2.59
C ALA A 94 6.81 -0.08 2.81
N THR A 95 8.11 -0.41 2.71
CA THR A 95 9.19 0.57 2.83
C THR A 95 9.09 1.66 1.76
N ILE A 96 8.88 1.27 0.50
CA ILE A 96 8.86 2.18 -0.64
C ILE A 96 7.66 3.15 -0.58
N VAL A 97 6.48 2.67 -0.19
CA VAL A 97 5.24 3.47 -0.19
C VAL A 97 5.05 4.28 1.10
N SER A 98 5.83 3.99 2.15
CA SER A 98 5.72 4.65 3.45
C SER A 98 5.71 6.19 3.43
N PRO A 99 6.46 6.91 2.57
CA PRO A 99 6.40 8.37 2.53
C PRO A 99 5.06 8.91 1.99
N TYR A 100 4.37 8.13 1.15
CA TYR A 100 3.11 8.54 0.53
C TYR A 100 1.92 8.32 1.46
N CYS A 101 2.00 7.36 2.38
CA CYS A 101 0.96 7.12 3.39
C CYS A 101 0.75 8.35 4.30
N LEU A 102 1.82 9.04 4.71
CA LEU A 102 1.70 10.26 5.51
C LEU A 102 1.11 11.45 4.76
N VAL A 103 1.38 11.55 3.45
CA VAL A 103 0.94 12.69 2.63
C VAL A 103 -0.52 12.53 2.20
N ALA A 104 -0.99 11.29 2.03
CA ALA A 104 -2.39 11.00 1.73
C ALA A 104 -3.31 11.45 2.88
N GLU A 105 -2.91 11.18 4.13
CA GLU A 105 -3.55 11.68 5.36
C GLU A 105 -3.63 13.22 5.41
N GLY A 106 -2.56 13.89 4.99
CA GLY A 106 -2.46 15.35 5.00
C GLY A 106 -3.36 16.10 4.01
N ARG A 107 -4.24 15.41 3.25
CA ARG A 107 -5.19 16.02 2.29
C ARG A 107 -6.66 15.80 2.66
N GLY A 108 -7.01 15.89 3.93
CA GLY A 108 -8.38 16.12 4.39
C GLY A 108 -8.67 17.61 4.65
N GLY A 109 -8.74 18.44 3.61
CA GLY A 109 -9.30 19.81 3.70
C GLY A 109 -10.83 19.77 3.48
N PRO A 110 -11.63 20.65 4.10
CA PRO A 110 -13.07 20.42 4.31
C PRO A 110 -13.85 20.38 2.99
N VAL A 111 -14.76 19.41 2.89
CA VAL A 111 -15.90 19.53 1.97
C VAL A 111 -16.81 20.63 2.53
N ALA A 112 -17.07 21.64 1.69
CA ALA A 112 -17.94 22.77 1.97
C ALA A 112 -19.40 22.37 2.20
#